data_AF-A0A426Z689-F1
#
_entry.id   AF-A0A426Z689-F1
#
_cell.length_a   1.000
_cell.length_b   1.000
_cell.length_c   1.000
_cell.angle_alpha   90.00
_cell.angle_beta   90.00
_cell.angle_gamma   90.00
#
_symmetry.space_group_name_H-M   'P 1'
#
loop_
_entity.id
_entity.type
_entity.pdbx_description
1 polymer ?
#
loop_
_entity_poly.entity_id
_entity_poly.type
_entity_poly.pdbx_seq_one_letter_code
_entity_poly.pdbx_strand_id
1 'polypeptide(L)' 'MLSWRERIRIAVEAAQGLEYLHKGCVPPIIHRDVKTYNILLTYDFEAKVADFGLSKPFLTDAQTHVSTTTLL' A
#
# COMPACT_ATOMS: atom_id res chain seq x y z
N MET A 1 -24.91 -0.37 2.02
CA MET A 1 -23.87 -1.41 1.87
C MET A 1 -23.30 -1.29 0.47
N LEU A 2 -21.97 -1.34 0.29
CA LEU A 2 -21.35 -1.19 -1.04
C LEU A 2 -21.79 -2.30 -1.99
N SER A 3 -22.15 -1.91 -3.21
CA SER A 3 -22.40 -2.80 -4.35
C SER A 3 -21.14 -3.60 -4.71
N TRP A 4 -21.32 -4.69 -5.43
CA TRP A 4 -20.19 -5.49 -5.89
C TRP A 4 -19.23 -4.69 -6.78
N ARG A 5 -19.79 -3.83 -7.65
CA ARG A 5 -19.01 -2.98 -8.54
C ARG A 5 -18.13 -2.00 -7.77
N GLU A 6 -18.65 -1.37 -6.72
CA GLU A 6 -17.87 -0.46 -5.88
C GLU A 6 -16.74 -1.19 -5.15
N ARG A 7 -17.00 -2.40 -4.64
CA ARG A 7 -15.98 -3.22 -3.97
C ARG A 7 -14.83 -3.58 -4.91
N ILE A 8 -15.15 -3.97 -6.15
CA ILE A 8 -14.13 -4.24 -7.17
C ILE A 8 -13.35 -2.98 -7.51
N ARG A 9 -14.01 -1.82 -7.66
CA ARG A 9 -13.33 -0.53 -7.91
C ARG A 9 -12.33 -0.21 -6.80
N ILE A 10 -12.76 -0.28 -5.54
CA ILE A 10 -11.91 -0.03 -4.37
C ILE A 10 -10.69 -0.97 -4.34
N ALA A 11 -10.89 -2.26 -4.63
CA ALA A 11 -9.80 -3.23 -4.65
C ALA A 11 -8.78 -2.92 -5.78
N VAL A 12 -9.25 -2.50 -6.94
CA VAL A 12 -8.40 -2.08 -8.07
C VAL A 12 -7.61 -0.82 -7.72
N GLU A 13 -8.27 0.20 -7.16
CA GLU A 13 -7.61 1.45 -6.76
C GLU A 13 -6.56 1.22 -5.66
N ALA A 14 -6.85 0.37 -4.68
CA ALA A 14 -5.87 -0.04 -3.67
C ALA A 14 -4.66 -0.76 -4.31
N ALA A 15 -4.89 -1.66 -5.26
CA ALA A 15 -3.83 -2.35 -5.99
C ALA A 15 -2.98 -1.39 -6.85
N GLN A 16 -3.61 -0.39 -7.48
CA GLN A 16 -2.92 0.67 -8.22
C GLN A 16 -2.05 1.53 -7.30
N GLY A 17 -2.55 1.89 -6.12
CA GLY A 17 -1.77 2.59 -5.11
C GLY A 17 -0.53 1.78 -4.70
N LEU A 18 -0.68 0.47 -4.46
CA LEU A 18 0.44 -0.42 -4.14
C LEU A 18 1.42 -0.60 -5.31
N GLU A 19 0.92 -0.72 -6.54
CA GLU A 19 1.78 -0.76 -7.73
C GLU A 19 2.61 0.51 -7.85
N TYR A 20 2.00 1.68 -7.63
CA TYR A 20 2.71 2.95 -7.67
C TYR A 20 3.85 3.00 -6.65
N LEU A 21 3.64 2.50 -5.43
CA LEU A 21 4.72 2.41 -4.44
C LEU A 21 5.86 1.50 -4.92
N HIS A 22 5.52 0.36 -5.52
CA HIS A 22 6.52 -0.64 -5.93
C HIS A 22 7.27 -0.28 -7.21
N LYS A 23 6.64 0.41 -8.15
CA LYS A 23 7.19 0.63 -9.51
C LYS A 23 7.27 2.10 -9.91
N GLY A 24 6.42 2.96 -9.33
CA GLY A 24 6.34 4.38 -9.65
C GLY A 24 7.24 5.26 -8.77
N CYS A 25 7.50 4.85 -7.53
CA CYS A 25 8.41 5.55 -6.64
C CYS A 25 9.89 5.22 -6.94
N VAL A 26 10.76 6.23 -6.78
CA VAL A 26 12.21 6.08 -6.88
C VAL A 26 12.86 6.70 -5.61
N PRO A 27 13.44 5.89 -4.72
CA PRO A 27 13.50 4.43 -4.78
C PRO A 27 12.12 3.77 -4.58
N PRO A 28 11.91 2.55 -5.08
CA PRO A 28 10.72 1.76 -4.79
C PRO A 28 10.45 1.61 -3.28
N ILE A 29 9.18 1.62 -2.89
CA ILE A 29 8.73 1.61 -1.49
C ILE A 29 7.90 0.36 -1.23
N ILE A 30 8.26 -0.43 -0.21
CA ILE A 30 7.41 -1.53 0.29
C ILE A 30 6.56 -1.00 1.45
N HIS A 31 5.23 -1.11 1.35
CA HIS A 31 4.30 -0.63 2.39
C HIS A 31 4.44 -1.39 3.73
N ARG A 32 4.53 -2.72 3.64
CA ARG A 32 4.68 -3.69 4.76
C ARG A 32 3.53 -3.81 5.76
N ASP A 33 2.51 -2.95 5.71
CA ASP A 33 1.31 -3.05 6.56
C ASP A 33 0.00 -2.91 5.75
N VAL A 34 -0.17 -3.76 4.74
CA VAL A 34 -1.38 -3.74 3.89
C VAL A 34 -2.50 -4.50 4.60
N LYS A 35 -3.53 -3.77 5.01
CA LYS A 35 -4.74 -4.28 5.65
C LYS A 35 -5.90 -3.32 5.39
N THR A 36 -7.13 -3.77 5.56
CA THR A 36 -8.33 -2.95 5.29
C THR A 36 -8.37 -1.66 6.11
N TYR A 37 -7.81 -1.64 7.33
CA TYR A 37 -7.69 -0.43 8.15
C TYR A 37 -6.81 0.66 7.51
N ASN A 38 -5.85 0.26 6.66
CA ASN A 38 -4.90 1.15 5.98
C ASN A 38 -5.30 1.45 4.53
N ILE A 39 -6.49 1.01 4.11
CA ILE A 39 -7.10 1.42 2.83
C ILE A 39 -8.27 2.34 3.16
N LEU A 40 -7.99 3.64 3.15
CA LEU A 40 -8.99 4.66 3.46
C LEU A 40 -9.89 4.90 2.26
N LEU A 41 -11.13 5.27 2.53
CA LEU A 41 -12.10 5.67 1.50
C LEU A 41 -12.40 7.16 1.65
N THR A 42 -12.39 7.89 0.54
CA THR A 42 -12.91 9.25 0.47
C THR A 42 -14.43 9.27 0.56
N TYR A 43 -15.04 10.47 0.60
CA TYR A 43 -16.49 10.64 0.51
C TYR A 43 -17.09 9.95 -0.73
N ASP A 44 -16.35 9.94 -1.85
CA ASP A 44 -16.78 9.37 -3.13
C ASP A 44 -16.40 7.88 -3.30
N PHE A 45 -16.00 7.22 -2.20
CA PHE A 45 -15.51 5.83 -2.17
C PHE A 45 -14.31 5.58 -3.09
N GLU A 46 -13.39 6.54 -3.17
CA GLU A 46 -12.08 6.34 -3.79
C GLU A 46 -11.12 5.76 -2.76
N ALA A 47 -10.39 4.70 -3.12
CA ALA A 47 -9.44 4.06 -2.22
C ALA A 47 -8.10 4.81 -2.17
N LYS A 48 -7.57 5.00 -0.97
CA LYS A 48 -6.26 5.60 -0.72
C LYS A 48 -5.46 4.75 0.26
N VAL A 49 -4.24 4.38 -0.14
CA VAL A 49 -3.29 3.66 0.72
C VAL A 49 -2.75 4.64 1.78
N ALA A 50 -2.78 4.23 3.05
CA ALA A 50 -2.39 5.05 4.20
C ALA A 50 -1.53 4.27 5.19
N ASP A 51 -0.99 4.98 6.19
CA ASP A 51 -0.10 4.46 7.23
C ASP A 51 1.22 3.87 6.71
N PHE A 52 2.13 4.79 6.39
CA PHE A 52 3.48 4.49 5.94
C PHE A 52 4.47 4.31 7.10
N GLY A 53 4.01 4.17 8.35
CA GLY A 53 4.89 4.10 9.54
C GLY A 53 5.85 2.91 9.50
N LEU A 54 5.46 1.83 8.81
CA LEU A 54 6.29 0.65 8.58
C LEU A 54 6.88 0.59 7.16
N SER A 55 6.67 1.60 6.31
CA SER A 55 7.18 1.56 4.94
C SER A 55 8.71 1.66 4.88
N LYS A 56 9.31 1.01 3.88
CA LYS A 56 10.77 1.07 3.65
C LYS A 56 11.07 1.24 2.16
N PRO A 57 12.02 2.13 1.79
CA PRO A 57 12.60 2.08 0.46
C PRO A 57 13.43 0.79 0.32
N PHE A 58 13.41 0.18 -0.85
CA PHE A 58 14.35 -0.87 -1.20
C PHE A 58 15.22 -0.40 -2.37
N LEU A 59 16.53 -0.54 -2.20
CA LEU A 59 17.51 0.18 -3.02
C LEU A 59 18.02 -0.65 -4.20
N THR A 60 17.86 -1.98 -4.16
CA THR A 60 18.41 -2.89 -5.17
C THR A 60 17.61 -4.17 -5.28
N ASP A 61 17.46 -4.71 -6.51
CA ASP A 61 16.85 -6.03 -6.76
C ASP A 61 17.62 -7.21 -6.12
N ALA A 62 18.86 -6.98 -5.69
CA ALA A 62 19.65 -7.95 -4.93
C ALA A 62 19.18 -8.12 -3.47
N GLN A 63 18.33 -7.22 -2.98
CA GLN A 63 17.91 -7.19 -1.59
C GLN A 63 16.67 -8.09 -1.39
N THR A 64 16.90 -9.35 -1.01
CA THR A 64 15.82 -10.34 -0.81
C THR A 64 15.08 -10.19 0.52
N HIS A 65 15.67 -9.48 1.48
CA HIS A 65 15.14 -9.34 2.84
C HIS A 65 15.28 -7.91 3.37
N VAL A 66 14.24 -7.45 4.07
CA VAL A 66 14.22 -6.16 4.77
C VAL A 66 13.72 -6.39 6.20
N SER A 67 14.62 -6.34 7.18
CA SER A 67 14.29 -6.52 8.59
C SER A 67 13.93 -5.19 9.27
N THR A 68 13.05 -5.25 10.27
CA THR A 68 12.80 -4.13 11.19
C THR A 68 13.18 -4.56 12.59
N THR A 69 14.03 -3.78 13.26
CA THR A 69 14.19 -3.91 14.71
C THR A 69 13.03 -3.17 15.38
N THR A 70 12.12 -3.91 15.99
CA THR A 70 11.11 -3.33 16.87
C THR A 70 11.76 -3.13 18.24
N LEU A 71 11.85 -1.88 18.69
CA LEU A 71 12.17 -1.62 20.10
C LEU A 71 10.92 -1.99 20.90
N LEU A 72 11.00 -3.06 21.68
CA LEU A 72 10.07 -3.33 22.78
C LEU A 72 10.52 -2.54 24.01
#